data_AF-A0A1Q8G720-F1
#
_entry.id   AF-A0A1Q8G720-F1
#
_cell.length_a   1.000
_cell.length_b   1.000
_cell.length_c   1.000
_cell.angle_alpha   90.00
_cell.angle_beta   90.00
_cell.angle_gamma   90.00
#
_symmetry.space_group_name_H-M   'P 1'
#
loop_
_entity.id
_entity.type
_entity.pdbx_description
1 polymer ?
#
loop_
_entity_poly.entity_id
_entity_poly.type
_entity_poly.pdbx_seq_one_letter_code
_entity_poly.pdbx_strand_id
1 'polypeptide(L)'
;MIWLKAFVSGLLATLIFHQGLFAVFYFVGMVPSAPFNMAAVPPLGIPAVFSLAFFGGLWGIVLWAILGRFGGFKFWLGNVIVGAIGPTAVAMLVVFPLKGIAVTAQTWVGGLILNGFWGLGVALFLVLMGAKASRSTATNS
;
A
#
# COMPACT_ATOMS: atom_id res chain seq x y z
N MET A 1 -2.33 -19.89 7.32
CA MET A 1 -1.49 -19.21 6.30
C MET A 1 -2.05 -17.90 5.75
N ILE A 2 -3.33 -17.54 6.00
CA ILE A 2 -3.92 -16.33 5.42
C ILE A 2 -3.22 -15.02 5.83
N TRP A 3 -2.80 -14.90 7.09
CA TRP A 3 -2.09 -13.73 7.59
C TRP A 3 -0.73 -13.50 6.91
N LEU A 4 -0.03 -14.58 6.57
CA LEU A 4 1.20 -14.50 5.78
C LEU A 4 0.90 -14.00 4.36
N LYS A 5 -0.17 -14.50 3.72
CA LYS A 5 -0.59 -14.00 2.40
C LYS A 5 -0.94 -12.51 2.46
N ALA A 6 -1.62 -12.06 3.52
CA ALA A 6 -1.95 -10.64 3.72
C ALA A 6 -0.68 -9.78 3.89
N PHE A 7 0.28 -10.26 4.69
CA PHE A 7 1.57 -9.61 4.84
C PHE A 7 2.33 -9.50 3.51
N VAL A 8 2.47 -10.63 2.81
CA VAL A 8 3.17 -10.67 1.51
C VAL A 8 2.45 -9.80 0.48
N SER A 9 1.11 -9.75 0.50
CA SER A 9 0.32 -8.87 -0.38
C SER A 9 0.63 -7.40 -0.13
N GLY A 10 0.65 -6.98 1.15
CA GLY A 10 1.03 -5.63 1.56
C GLY A 10 2.44 -5.26 1.11
N LEU A 11 3.40 -6.16 1.34
CA LEU A 11 4.81 -5.98 0.99
C LEU A 11 5.00 -5.84 -0.53
N LEU A 12 4.46 -6.77 -1.32
CA LEU A 12 4.57 -6.74 -2.77
C LEU A 12 3.83 -5.56 -3.38
N ALA A 13 2.65 -5.21 -2.83
CA ALA A 13 1.93 -4.02 -3.26
C ALA A 13 2.74 -2.75 -3.01
N THR A 14 3.54 -2.67 -1.95
CA THR A 14 4.41 -1.51 -1.73
C THR A 14 5.48 -1.41 -2.80
N LEU A 15 6.15 -2.50 -3.14
CA LEU A 15 7.24 -2.49 -4.12
C LEU A 15 6.72 -2.27 -5.56
N ILE A 16 5.58 -2.84 -5.91
CA ILE A 16 5.08 -2.85 -7.29
C ILE A 16 4.10 -1.71 -7.55
N PHE A 17 3.13 -1.49 -6.66
CA PHE A 17 2.07 -0.49 -6.88
C PHE A 17 2.47 0.86 -6.31
N HIS A 18 2.78 0.94 -5.01
CA HIS A 18 3.13 2.23 -4.39
C HIS A 18 4.41 2.80 -5.00
N GLN A 19 5.51 2.06 -4.98
CA GLN A 19 6.78 2.53 -5.54
C GLN A 19 6.74 2.62 -7.07
N GLY A 20 5.98 1.75 -7.75
CA GLY A 20 5.77 1.86 -9.20
C GLY A 20 5.04 3.14 -9.59
N LEU A 21 3.94 3.49 -8.91
CA LEU A 21 3.24 4.75 -9.18
C LEU A 21 4.08 5.97 -8.78
N PHE A 22 4.82 5.87 -7.68
CA PHE A 22 5.76 6.91 -7.28
C PHE A 22 6.88 7.10 -8.34
N ALA A 23 7.34 6.01 -8.96
CA ALA A 23 8.29 6.08 -10.08
C ALA A 23 7.70 6.78 -11.30
N VAL A 24 6.44 6.52 -11.64
CA VAL A 24 5.74 7.26 -12.70
C VAL A 24 5.75 8.76 -12.39
N PHE A 25 5.36 9.17 -11.17
CA PHE A 25 5.38 10.57 -10.76
C PHE A 25 6.76 11.21 -10.85
N TYR A 26 7.80 10.47 -10.48
CA TYR A 26 9.18 10.94 -10.59
C TYR A 26 9.60 11.16 -12.05
N PHE A 27 9.35 10.19 -12.93
CA PHE A 27 9.75 10.27 -14.34
C PHE A 27 9.00 11.36 -15.12
N VAL A 28 7.78 11.72 -14.71
CA VAL A 28 7.03 12.84 -15.31
C VAL A 28 7.27 14.18 -14.61
N GLY A 29 8.20 14.24 -13.65
CA GLY A 29 8.61 15.48 -12.97
C GLY A 29 7.63 16.01 -11.92
N MET A 30 6.65 15.21 -11.47
CA MET A 30 5.67 15.63 -10.45
C MET A 30 6.25 15.62 -9.03
N VAL A 31 7.28 14.82 -8.77
CA VAL A 31 7.95 14.74 -7.47
C VAL A 31 9.47 14.78 -7.63
N PRO A 32 10.20 15.47 -6.73
CA PRO A 32 11.65 15.62 -6.85
C PRO A 32 12.43 14.40 -6.34
N SER A 33 11.80 13.57 -5.50
CA SER A 33 12.46 12.44 -4.84
C SER A 33 12.36 11.17 -5.67
N ALA A 34 13.49 10.52 -5.90
CA ALA A 34 13.54 9.24 -6.60
C ALA A 34 12.80 8.13 -5.82
N PRO A 35 12.11 7.20 -6.52
CA PRO A 35 11.54 6.01 -5.91
C PRO A 35 12.63 5.03 -5.47
N PHE A 36 12.24 3.98 -4.74
CA PHE A 36 13.13 2.89 -4.31
C PHE A 36 14.37 3.37 -3.54
N ASN A 37 14.17 4.28 -2.58
CA ASN A 37 15.26 4.85 -1.80
C ASN A 37 16.06 3.77 -1.05
N MET A 38 17.34 3.63 -1.41
CA MET A 38 18.27 2.66 -0.83
C MET A 38 19.05 3.18 0.38
N ALA A 39 18.86 4.44 0.77
CA ALA A 39 19.50 5.01 1.95
C ALA A 39 19.09 4.22 3.21
N ALA A 40 20.09 3.95 4.06
CA ALA A 40 19.89 3.26 5.33
C ALA A 40 19.02 4.10 6.28
N VAL A 41 18.06 3.46 6.94
CA VAL A 41 17.26 4.09 8.00
C VAL A 41 17.56 3.48 9.37
N PRO A 42 17.70 4.30 10.44
CA PRO A 42 17.82 3.81 11.80
C PRO A 42 16.59 2.99 12.24
N PRO A 43 16.72 2.12 13.25
CA PRO A 43 17.94 1.81 14.01
C PRO A 43 18.79 0.70 13.37
N LEU A 44 18.20 -0.12 12.50
CA LEU A 44 18.85 -1.32 11.95
C LEU A 44 19.72 -1.06 10.71
N GLY A 45 19.68 0.15 10.14
CA GLY A 45 20.46 0.51 8.95
C GLY A 45 19.96 -0.15 7.66
N ILE A 46 18.73 -0.70 7.66
CA ILE A 46 18.14 -1.31 6.46
C ILE A 46 17.76 -0.24 5.44
N PRO A 47 17.81 -0.53 4.13
CA PRO A 47 17.34 0.38 3.09
C PRO A 47 15.89 0.85 3.32
N ALA A 48 15.64 2.15 3.11
CA ALA A 48 14.35 2.79 3.35
C ALA A 48 13.20 2.11 2.59
N VAL A 49 13.43 1.68 1.35
CA VAL A 49 12.42 0.97 0.54
C VAL A 49 11.99 -0.37 1.16
N PHE A 50 12.93 -1.10 1.78
CA PHE A 50 12.60 -2.37 2.43
C PHE A 50 11.90 -2.16 3.77
N SER A 51 12.31 -1.15 4.54
CA SER A 51 11.57 -0.72 5.73
C SER A 51 10.13 -0.34 5.37
N LEU A 52 9.95 0.46 4.31
CA LEU A 52 8.63 0.84 3.81
C LEU A 52 7.80 -0.38 3.39
N ALA A 53 8.37 -1.31 2.65
CA ALA A 53 7.68 -2.53 2.22
C ALA A 53 7.30 -3.44 3.40
N PHE A 54 8.13 -3.52 4.43
CA PHE A 54 7.81 -4.25 5.66
C PHE A 54 6.57 -3.65 6.36
N PHE A 55 6.53 -2.33 6.56
CA PHE A 55 5.35 -1.67 7.12
C PHE A 55 4.13 -1.76 6.21
N GLY A 56 4.33 -1.77 4.89
CA GLY A 56 3.29 -2.11 3.92
C GLY A 56 2.71 -3.50 4.17
N GLY A 57 3.55 -4.49 4.44
CA GLY A 57 3.11 -5.83 4.85
C GLY A 57 2.27 -5.82 6.13
N LEU A 58 2.67 -5.07 7.15
CA LEU A 58 1.89 -4.94 8.39
C LEU A 58 0.52 -4.30 8.13
N TRP A 59 0.45 -3.28 7.28
CA TRP A 59 -0.83 -2.72 6.85
C TRP A 59 -1.68 -3.70 6.02
N GLY A 60 -1.06 -4.57 5.22
CA GLY A 60 -1.77 -5.65 4.54
C GLY A 60 -2.50 -6.60 5.51
N ILE A 61 -1.89 -6.92 6.65
CA ILE A 61 -2.53 -7.68 7.74
C ILE A 61 -3.74 -6.92 8.29
N VAL A 62 -3.59 -5.61 8.55
CA VAL A 62 -4.67 -4.76 9.08
C VAL A 62 -5.84 -4.68 8.09
N LEU A 63 -5.56 -4.47 6.80
CA LEU A 63 -6.59 -4.46 5.76
C LEU A 63 -7.34 -5.80 5.70
N TRP A 64 -6.62 -6.92 5.76
CA TRP A 64 -7.26 -8.23 5.79
C TRP A 64 -8.14 -8.42 7.04
N ALA A 65 -7.68 -8.00 8.22
CA ALA A 65 -8.46 -8.10 9.46
C ALA A 65 -9.79 -7.32 9.35
N ILE A 66 -9.77 -6.13 8.74
CA ILE A 66 -10.96 -5.28 8.61
C ILE A 66 -11.88 -5.79 7.49
N LEU A 67 -11.29 -6.12 6.33
CA LEU A 67 -12.00 -6.26 5.05
C LEU A 67 -12.11 -7.69 4.54
N GLY A 68 -11.38 -8.65 5.10
CA GLY A 68 -11.32 -10.03 4.61
C GLY A 68 -12.68 -10.73 4.56
N ARG A 69 -13.61 -10.32 5.42
CA ARG A 69 -15.02 -10.78 5.44
C ARG A 69 -15.84 -10.32 4.24
N PHE A 70 -15.51 -9.19 3.60
CA PHE A 70 -16.29 -8.65 2.49
C PHE A 70 -15.91 -9.33 1.18
N GLY A 71 -16.87 -9.66 0.32
CA GLY A 71 -16.63 -10.22 -1.02
C GLY A 71 -16.87 -9.23 -2.15
N GLY A 72 -16.45 -9.59 -3.37
CA GLY A 72 -16.74 -8.84 -4.59
C GLY A 72 -16.35 -7.36 -4.53
N PHE A 73 -17.19 -6.49 -5.08
CA PHE A 73 -16.92 -5.05 -5.17
C PHE A 73 -16.55 -4.39 -3.82
N LYS A 74 -17.24 -4.77 -2.73
CA LYS A 74 -16.98 -4.21 -1.39
C LYS A 74 -15.57 -4.51 -0.88
N PHE A 75 -15.03 -5.67 -1.23
CA PHE A 75 -13.64 -6.02 -0.90
C PHE A 75 -12.66 -5.10 -1.62
N TRP A 76 -12.81 -4.97 -2.95
CA TRP A 76 -11.93 -4.15 -3.77
C TRP A 76 -11.99 -2.68 -3.39
N LEU A 77 -13.19 -2.11 -3.36
CA LEU A 77 -13.39 -0.71 -2.99
C LEU A 77 -12.93 -0.43 -1.54
N GLY A 78 -13.23 -1.35 -0.61
CA GLY A 78 -12.78 -1.24 0.77
C GLY A 78 -11.26 -1.18 0.90
N ASN A 79 -10.53 -2.04 0.16
CA ASN A 79 -9.07 -2.03 0.20
C ASN A 79 -8.49 -0.73 -0.37
N VAL A 80 -9.09 -0.18 -1.44
CA VAL A 80 -8.66 1.11 -2.00
C VAL A 80 -8.93 2.26 -1.01
N ILE A 81 -10.13 2.34 -0.43
CA ILE A 81 -10.50 3.45 0.47
C ILE A 81 -9.73 3.37 1.80
N VAL A 82 -9.77 2.22 2.47
CA VAL A 82 -9.09 2.05 3.77
C VAL A 82 -7.57 2.08 3.56
N GLY A 83 -7.08 1.51 2.45
CA GLY A 83 -5.69 1.59 2.05
C GLY A 83 -5.23 3.01 1.77
N ALA A 84 -6.04 3.86 1.11
CA ALA A 84 -5.71 5.27 0.91
C ALA A 84 -5.66 6.02 2.25
N ILE A 85 -6.67 5.84 3.10
CA ILE A 85 -6.85 6.68 4.29
C ILE A 85 -5.92 6.26 5.44
N GLY A 86 -5.85 4.97 5.78
CA GLY A 86 -5.17 4.50 6.99
C GLY A 86 -3.67 4.83 7.03
N PRO A 87 -2.87 4.26 6.11
CA PRO A 87 -1.45 4.58 5.95
C PRO A 87 -1.18 6.08 5.77
N THR A 88 -2.00 6.81 4.99
CA THR A 88 -1.79 8.26 4.80
C THR A 88 -2.02 9.03 6.10
N ALA A 89 -3.08 8.74 6.84
CA ALA A 89 -3.34 9.38 8.12
C ALA A 89 -2.18 9.13 9.10
N VAL A 90 -1.67 7.89 9.20
CA VAL A 90 -0.51 7.60 10.05
C VAL A 90 0.76 8.29 9.55
N ALA A 91 0.98 8.35 8.24
CA ALA A 91 2.12 9.07 7.68
C ALA A 91 2.08 10.56 8.03
N MET A 92 0.93 11.22 7.85
CA MET A 92 0.78 12.66 8.05
C MET A 92 0.69 13.04 9.53
N LEU A 93 0.00 12.25 10.36
CA LEU A 93 -0.25 12.61 11.76
C LEU A 93 0.85 12.12 12.71
N VAL A 94 1.65 11.13 12.30
CA VAL A 94 2.66 10.51 13.18
C VAL A 94 4.04 10.55 12.52
N VAL A 95 4.22 9.93 11.36
CA VAL A 95 5.57 9.70 10.80
C VAL A 95 6.23 10.99 10.36
N PHE A 96 5.51 11.88 9.66
CA PHE A 96 6.06 13.13 9.16
C PHE A 96 6.43 14.08 10.31
N PRO A 97 5.56 14.32 11.30
CA PRO A 97 5.91 15.08 12.49
C PRO A 97 7.13 14.54 13.23
N LEU A 98 7.21 13.22 13.45
CA LEU A 98 8.37 12.60 14.11
C LEU A 98 9.68 12.76 13.34
N LYS A 99 9.60 12.94 12.01
CA LYS A 99 10.75 13.18 11.13
C LYS A 99 11.03 14.65 10.87
N GLY A 100 10.26 15.57 11.44
CA GLY A 100 10.36 17.01 11.15
C GLY A 100 9.99 17.35 9.69
N ILE A 101 9.20 16.51 9.01
CA ILE A 101 8.75 16.73 7.64
C ILE A 101 7.45 17.54 7.68
N ALA A 102 7.39 18.62 6.90
CA ALA A 102 6.18 19.45 6.79
C ALA A 102 5.01 18.68 6.17
N VAL A 103 3.84 18.76 6.79
CA VAL A 103 2.58 18.22 6.28
C VAL A 103 1.88 19.31 5.47
N THR A 104 1.60 19.03 4.21
CA THR A 104 0.98 19.99 3.27
C THR A 104 -0.20 19.34 2.55
N ALA A 105 -1.04 20.13 1.89
CA ALA A 105 -2.11 19.60 1.04
C ALA A 105 -1.56 18.64 -0.03
N GLN A 106 -0.39 18.95 -0.59
CA GLN A 106 0.29 18.11 -1.57
C GLN A 106 0.68 16.74 -1.01
N THR A 107 1.20 16.68 0.22
CA THR A 107 1.59 15.41 0.85
C THR A 107 0.35 14.56 1.17
N TRP A 108 -0.76 15.17 1.56
CA TRP A 108 -2.05 14.48 1.73
C TRP A 108 -2.55 13.90 0.42
N VAL A 109 -2.62 14.69 -0.65
CA VAL A 109 -3.10 14.24 -1.97
C VAL A 109 -2.20 13.13 -2.52
N GLY A 110 -0.88 13.33 -2.49
CA GLY A 110 0.08 12.32 -2.92
C GLY A 110 -0.03 11.03 -2.11
N GLY A 111 -0.14 11.14 -0.79
CA GLY A 111 -0.33 10.00 0.11
C GLY A 111 -1.60 9.21 -0.20
N LEU A 112 -2.75 9.90 -0.36
CA LEU A 112 -4.03 9.25 -0.69
C LEU A 112 -3.98 8.51 -2.02
N ILE A 113 -3.37 9.10 -3.05
CA ILE A 113 -3.26 8.49 -4.38
C ILE A 113 -2.35 7.26 -4.33
N LEU A 114 -1.14 7.41 -3.78
CA LEU A 114 -0.16 6.33 -3.70
C LEU A 114 -0.67 5.17 -2.84
N ASN A 115 -1.27 5.46 -1.68
CA ASN A 115 -1.78 4.44 -0.78
C ASN A 115 -3.11 3.83 -1.26
N GLY A 116 -3.92 4.56 -2.01
CA GLY A 116 -5.11 4.01 -2.67
C GLY A 116 -4.74 2.98 -3.74
N PHE A 117 -3.73 3.29 -4.56
CA PHE A 117 -3.21 2.36 -5.56
C PHE A 117 -2.48 1.17 -4.93
N TRP A 118 -1.78 1.39 -3.83
CA TRP A 118 -1.26 0.33 -2.98
C TRP A 118 -2.37 -0.61 -2.48
N GLY A 119 -3.48 -0.07 -1.95
CA GLY A 119 -4.63 -0.85 -1.49
C GLY A 119 -5.24 -1.71 -2.60
N LEU A 120 -5.31 -1.20 -3.83
CA LEU A 120 -5.69 -2.00 -5.00
C LEU A 120 -4.74 -3.18 -5.21
N GLY A 121 -3.43 -2.94 -5.14
CA GLY A 121 -2.41 -3.99 -5.23
C GLY A 121 -2.54 -5.06 -4.15
N VAL A 122 -2.85 -4.67 -2.91
CA VAL A 122 -3.10 -5.62 -1.81
C VAL A 122 -4.28 -6.53 -2.14
N ALA A 123 -5.40 -5.96 -2.58
CA ALA A 123 -6.58 -6.74 -2.97
C ALA A 123 -6.26 -7.71 -4.11
N LEU A 124 -5.52 -7.25 -5.12
CA LEU A 124 -5.09 -8.09 -6.25
C LEU A 124 -4.25 -9.27 -5.79
N PHE A 125 -3.19 -9.04 -5.01
CA PHE A 125 -2.31 -10.11 -4.54
C PHE A 125 -3.04 -11.11 -3.63
N LEU A 126 -3.96 -10.65 -2.79
CA LEU A 126 -4.81 -11.55 -1.99
C LEU A 126 -5.65 -12.47 -2.89
N VAL A 127 -6.25 -11.94 -3.96
CA VAL A 127 -7.01 -12.75 -4.93
C VAL A 127 -6.09 -13.73 -5.66
N LEU A 128 -4.95 -13.26 -6.18
CA LEU A 128 -3.98 -14.10 -6.90
C LEU A 128 -3.41 -15.24 -6.05
N MET A 129 -3.20 -15.00 -4.75
CA MET A 129 -2.75 -16.04 -3.81
C MET A 129 -3.90 -16.95 -3.31
N GLY A 130 -5.10 -16.84 -3.87
CA GLY A 130 -6.25 -17.66 -3.50
C GLY A 130 -6.79 -17.40 -2.09
N ALA A 131 -6.55 -16.21 -1.53
CA ALA A 131 -7.20 -15.79 -0.28
C ALA A 131 -8.67 -15.40 -0.48
N LYS A 132 -9.04 -15.07 -1.72
CA LYS A 132 -10.39 -14.75 -2.19
C LYS A 132 -10.63 -15.49 -3.49
N ALA A 133 -11.83 -16.00 -3.70
CA ALA A 133 -12.23 -16.46 -5.02
C ALA A 133 -12.18 -15.27 -5.99
N SER A 134 -11.39 -15.38 -7.06
CA SER A 134 -11.69 -14.64 -8.28
C SER A 134 -13.12 -14.96 -8.63
N ARG A 135 -13.94 -13.95 -8.92
CA ARG A 135 -15.27 -14.19 -9.49
C ARG A 135 -15.02 -14.94 -10.79
N SER A 136 -15.19 -16.26 -10.77
CA SER A 136 -15.22 -17.05 -12.00
C SER A 136 -16.32 -16.44 -12.85
N THR A 137 -16.00 -16.16 -14.11
CA THR A 137 -16.92 -15.69 -15.12
C THR A 137 -18.13 -16.61 -15.10
N ALA A 138 -19.24 -16.11 -14.56
CA ALA A 138 -20.53 -16.75 -14.74
C ALA A 138 -20.96 -16.49 -16.18
N THR A 139 -20.51 -17.33 -17.09
CA THR A 139 -21.12 -17.52 -18.41
C THR A 139 -21.06 -19.01 -18.73
N ASN A 140 -21.95 -19.76 -18.09
CA ASN A 140 -22.59 -20.91 -18.73
C ASN A 140 -23.99 -20.46 -19.13
N SER A 141 -24.18 -20.20 -20.42
CA SER A 141 -25.45 -20.37 -21.15
C SER A 141 -25.09 -20.53 -22.61
#